data_AF-A0ABD7YRQ3-F1
#
_entry.id   AF-A0ABD7YRQ3-F1
#
_cell.length_a   1.000
_cell.length_b   1.000
_cell.length_c   1.000
_cell.angle_alpha   90.00
_cell.angle_beta   90.00
_cell.angle_gamma   90.00
#
_symmetry.space_group_name_H-M   'P 1'
#
loop_
_entity.id
_entity.type
_entity.pdbx_description
1 polymer ?
#
loop_
_entity_poly.entity_id
_entity_poly.type
_entity_poly.pdbx_seq_one_letter_code
_entity_poly.pdbx_strand_id
1 'polypeptide(L)'
;MEALRCFGFQGNGYQRGAWIIPDGSKDMVWFPRLYEHGLWHNELTTDGKRIIERALNNNEEAILSINKQKERELADGSRKAIVFAKVRDSLGFNLYRYVGTFRMNINESSDTEIIFDRVSEEEKIRILASGKW
;
A
#
# COMPACT_ATOMS: atom_id res chain seq x y z
N MET A 1 -4.08 3.77 -12.57
CA MET A 1 -4.58 5.16 -12.70
C MET A 1 -5.97 5.31 -12.12
N GLU A 2 -6.93 4.48 -12.50
CA GLU A 2 -8.33 4.55 -12.03
C GLU A 2 -8.45 4.57 -10.50
N ALA A 3 -7.77 3.66 -9.80
CA ALA A 3 -7.72 3.64 -8.34
C ALA A 3 -7.28 4.98 -7.74
N LEU A 4 -6.26 5.64 -8.32
CA LEU A 4 -5.79 6.95 -7.84
C LEU A 4 -6.84 8.06 -8.04
N ARG A 5 -7.63 7.99 -9.12
CA ARG A 5 -8.67 9.00 -9.42
C ARG A 5 -9.81 8.96 -8.40
N CYS A 6 -10.07 7.81 -7.75
CA CYS A 6 -10.98 7.71 -6.61
C CYS A 6 -10.53 8.54 -5.39
N PHE A 7 -9.28 9.02 -5.38
CA PHE A 7 -8.68 9.80 -4.30
C PHE A 7 -8.13 11.15 -4.80
N GLY A 8 -8.68 11.66 -5.91
CA GLY A 8 -8.38 13.02 -6.38
C GLY A 8 -7.16 13.16 -7.29
N PHE A 9 -6.54 12.07 -7.74
CA PHE A 9 -5.42 12.16 -8.68
C PHE A 9 -5.87 12.67 -10.07
N GLN A 10 -5.22 13.73 -10.57
CA GLN A 10 -5.54 14.38 -11.85
C GLN A 10 -4.49 14.17 -12.95
N GLY A 11 -3.35 13.54 -12.66
CA GLY A 11 -2.26 13.35 -13.62
C GLY A 11 -2.56 12.36 -14.75
N ASN A 12 -1.66 12.32 -15.74
CA ASN A 12 -1.77 11.47 -16.93
C ASN A 12 -1.02 10.14 -16.83
N GLY A 13 -0.12 9.99 -15.86
CA GLY A 13 0.60 8.74 -15.61
C GLY A 13 1.11 8.63 -14.18
N TYR A 14 1.19 7.39 -13.69
CA TYR A 14 1.76 7.08 -12.38
C TYR A 14 2.35 5.67 -12.41
N GLN A 15 3.66 5.56 -12.16
CA GLN A 15 4.40 4.29 -12.23
C GLN A 15 5.07 3.90 -10.89
N ARG A 16 4.90 4.70 -9.83
CA ARG A 16 5.43 4.37 -8.50
C ARG A 16 4.49 3.38 -7.79
N GLY A 17 5.04 2.61 -6.86
CA GLY A 17 4.31 1.59 -6.12
C GLY A 17 3.32 2.12 -5.07
N ALA A 18 3.50 3.36 -4.61
CA ALA A 18 2.59 4.00 -3.66
C ALA A 18 2.45 5.50 -3.98
N TRP A 19 1.28 6.07 -3.68
CA TRP A 19 0.97 7.49 -3.83
C TRP A 19 0.36 8.04 -2.55
N ILE A 20 0.93 9.12 -2.01
CA ILE A 20 0.36 9.84 -0.85
C ILE A 20 -0.82 10.71 -1.34
N ILE A 21 -1.96 10.60 -0.67
CA ILE A 21 -3.15 11.39 -0.99
C ILE A 21 -2.93 12.83 -0.52
N PRO A 22 -3.08 13.85 -1.40
CA PRO A 22 -2.82 15.25 -1.08
C PRO A 22 -4.03 15.92 -0.41
N ASP A 23 -4.63 15.27 0.60
CA ASP A 23 -5.77 15.76 1.39
C ASP A 23 -5.40 16.12 2.84
N GLY A 24 -4.11 16.09 3.17
CA GLY A 24 -3.58 16.34 4.51
C GLY A 24 -3.61 15.13 5.45
N SER A 25 -4.27 14.02 5.08
CA SER A 25 -4.35 12.81 5.93
C SER A 25 -3.04 12.04 6.03
N LYS A 26 -2.13 12.21 5.05
CA LYS A 26 -0.92 11.40 4.83
C LYS A 26 -1.18 9.92 4.49
N ASP A 27 -2.46 9.54 4.31
CA ASP A 27 -2.82 8.22 3.82
C ASP A 27 -2.24 7.98 2.43
N MET A 28 -2.03 6.71 2.09
CA MET A 28 -1.48 6.32 0.81
C MET A 28 -2.35 5.32 0.07
N VAL A 29 -2.37 5.43 -1.25
CA VAL A 29 -2.81 4.36 -2.14
C VAL A 29 -1.59 3.51 -2.50
N TRP A 30 -1.64 2.22 -2.18
CA TRP A 30 -0.54 1.29 -2.37
C TRP A 30 -0.87 0.20 -3.38
N PHE A 31 0.07 -0.09 -4.28
CA PHE A 31 -0.05 -1.07 -5.36
C PHE A 31 0.98 -2.21 -5.21
N PRO A 32 0.87 -3.05 -4.16
CA PRO A 32 1.83 -4.14 -3.95
C PRO A 32 1.68 -5.24 -4.99
N ARG A 33 2.78 -5.94 -5.21
CA ARG A 33 2.78 -7.27 -5.79
C ARG A 33 2.79 -8.26 -4.62
N LEU A 34 1.67 -8.91 -4.36
CA LEU A 34 1.49 -9.86 -3.25
C LEU A 34 2.04 -11.24 -3.62
N TYR A 35 3.30 -11.27 -4.04
CA TYR A 35 4.09 -12.45 -4.32
C TYR A 35 5.58 -12.07 -4.31
N GLU A 36 6.46 -13.06 -4.36
CA GLU A 36 7.90 -12.85 -4.47
C GLU A 36 8.30 -12.07 -5.74
N HIS A 37 9.05 -10.98 -5.57
CA HIS A 37 9.57 -10.19 -6.66
C HIS A 37 10.83 -9.41 -6.26
N GLY A 38 11.91 -9.59 -7.01
CA GLY A 38 13.17 -8.89 -6.75
C GLY A 38 13.69 -9.21 -5.34
N LEU A 39 13.77 -8.19 -4.48
CA LEU A 39 14.26 -8.30 -3.11
C LEU A 39 13.15 -8.54 -2.07
N TRP A 40 11.90 -8.63 -2.52
CA TRP A 40 10.71 -8.60 -1.67
C TRP A 40 9.90 -9.87 -1.79
N HIS A 41 9.33 -10.30 -0.67
CA HIS A 41 8.27 -11.29 -0.63
C HIS A 41 7.11 -10.72 0.15
N ASN A 42 6.07 -10.30 -0.59
CA ASN A 42 4.88 -9.74 0.01
C ASN A 42 3.75 -10.77 -0.10
N GLU A 43 2.94 -10.90 0.94
CA GLU A 43 1.78 -11.79 0.94
C GLU A 43 0.60 -11.12 1.61
N LEU A 44 -0.61 -11.48 1.16
CA LEU A 44 -1.84 -11.26 1.91
C LEU A 44 -2.23 -12.61 2.50
N THR A 45 -2.46 -12.65 3.82
CA THR A 45 -2.86 -13.88 4.50
C THR A 45 -4.15 -14.44 3.92
N THR A 46 -4.36 -15.74 4.05
CA THR A 46 -5.53 -16.44 3.47
C THR A 46 -6.87 -15.92 3.97
N ASP A 47 -6.91 -15.41 5.20
CA ASP A 47 -8.09 -14.76 5.79
C ASP A 47 -8.26 -13.29 5.36
N GLY A 48 -7.32 -12.76 4.58
CA GLY A 48 -7.29 -11.39 4.08
C GLY A 48 -7.03 -10.32 5.14
N LYS A 49 -6.67 -10.71 6.37
CA LYS A 49 -6.56 -9.76 7.49
C LYS A 49 -5.20 -9.11 7.61
N ARG A 50 -4.14 -9.70 7.05
CA ARG A 50 -2.78 -9.16 7.16
C ARG A 50 -2.07 -9.13 5.82
N ILE A 51 -1.34 -8.06 5.58
CA ILE A 51 -0.30 -8.04 4.56
C ILE A 51 1.05 -8.10 5.29
N ILE A 52 1.93 -8.97 4.80
CA ILE A 52 3.29 -9.12 5.30
C ILE A 52 4.23 -8.75 4.17
N GLU A 53 5.07 -7.74 4.36
CA GLU A 53 6.14 -7.35 3.45
C GLU A 53 7.48 -7.81 4.03
N ARG A 54 8.18 -8.73 3.34
CA ARG A 54 9.44 -9.33 3.81
C ARG A 54 10.62 -8.97 2.92
N ALA A 55 11.74 -8.66 3.53
CA ALA A 55 13.05 -8.62 2.87
C ALA A 55 13.55 -10.06 2.62
N LEU A 56 13.91 -10.37 1.37
CA LEU A 56 14.46 -11.68 1.02
C LEU A 56 15.96 -11.77 1.31
N ASN A 57 16.41 -12.96 1.71
CA ASN A 57 17.83 -13.33 1.84
C ASN A 57 18.66 -12.37 2.71
N ASN A 58 18.05 -11.75 3.73
CA ASN A 58 18.68 -10.72 4.57
C ASN A 58 19.33 -9.59 3.75
N ASN A 59 18.72 -9.23 2.61
CA ASN A 59 19.27 -8.19 1.75
C ASN A 59 19.26 -6.83 2.48
N GLU A 60 20.44 -6.21 2.57
CA GLU A 60 20.64 -4.96 3.31
C GLU A 60 19.81 -3.79 2.75
N GLU A 61 19.64 -3.69 1.43
CA GLU A 61 18.84 -2.62 0.82
C GLU A 61 17.36 -2.74 1.20
N ALA A 62 16.82 -3.96 1.18
CA ALA A 62 15.44 -4.22 1.60
C ALA A 62 15.24 -3.95 3.09
N ILE A 63 16.18 -4.37 3.95
CA ILE A 63 16.16 -4.08 5.39
C ILE A 63 16.21 -2.56 5.66
N LEU A 64 17.10 -1.84 4.98
CA LEU A 64 17.18 -0.38 5.09
C LEU A 64 15.88 0.30 4.63
N SER A 65 15.23 -0.23 3.59
CA SER A 65 13.92 0.24 3.13
C SER A 65 12.85 0.00 4.20
N ILE A 66 12.82 -1.18 4.83
CA ILE A 66 11.90 -1.50 5.93
C ILE A 66 12.08 -0.52 7.09
N ASN A 67 13.32 -0.29 7.51
CA ASN A 67 13.61 0.63 8.62
C ASN A 67 13.14 2.06 8.30
N LYS A 68 13.42 2.57 7.09
CA LYS A 68 12.94 3.88 6.64
C LYS A 68 11.41 3.96 6.61
N GLN A 69 10.72 2.88 6.26
CA GLN A 69 9.25 2.85 6.26
C GLN A 69 8.69 2.92 7.68
N LYS A 70 9.26 2.16 8.63
CA LYS A 70 8.89 2.20 10.05
C LYS A 70 9.17 3.57 10.68
N GLU A 71 10.33 4.18 10.40
CA GLU A 71 10.66 5.53 10.87
C GLU A 71 9.66 6.57 10.39
N ARG A 72 9.26 6.50 9.11
CA ARG A 72 8.22 7.39 8.57
C ARG A 72 6.88 7.18 9.24
N GLU A 73 6.49 5.92 9.49
CA GLU A 73 5.24 5.61 10.18
C GLU A 73 5.20 6.24 11.59
N LEU A 74 6.31 6.13 12.33
CA LEU A 74 6.46 6.71 13.66
C LEU A 74 6.42 8.25 13.62
N ALA A 75 7.02 8.87 12.61
CA ALA A 75 7.05 10.32 12.46
C ALA A 75 5.71 10.90 11.97
N ASP A 76 5.02 10.21 11.06
CA ASP A 76 3.81 10.72 10.43
C ASP A 76 2.55 10.50 11.26
N GLY A 77 2.58 9.55 12.20
CA GLY A 77 1.43 9.07 12.93
C GLY A 77 0.62 8.09 12.08
N SER A 78 0.21 6.96 12.68
CA SER A 78 -0.33 5.79 12.00
C SER A 78 -1.24 6.09 10.79
N ARG A 79 -0.68 5.94 9.58
CA ARG A 79 -1.35 6.27 8.31
C ARG A 79 -2.08 5.06 7.76
N LYS A 80 -3.13 5.29 6.98
CA LYS A 80 -3.78 4.19 6.25
C LYS A 80 -3.04 3.88 4.97
N ALA A 81 -2.91 2.59 4.69
CA ALA A 81 -2.56 2.06 3.38
C ALA A 81 -3.83 1.51 2.72
N ILE A 82 -4.30 2.18 1.67
CA ILE A 82 -5.46 1.78 0.87
C ILE A 82 -4.92 0.91 -0.28
N VAL A 83 -5.15 -0.40 -0.20
CA VAL A 83 -4.36 -1.37 -0.96
C VAL A 83 -5.11 -1.87 -2.19
N PHE A 84 -4.49 -1.68 -3.35
CA PHE A 84 -4.90 -2.19 -4.64
C PHE A 84 -3.86 -3.19 -5.15
N ALA A 85 -4.03 -4.46 -4.84
CA ALA A 85 -3.09 -5.51 -5.21
C ALA A 85 -3.10 -5.77 -6.71
N LYS A 86 -1.92 -5.95 -7.30
CA LYS A 86 -1.78 -6.36 -8.70
C LYS A 86 -2.20 -7.82 -8.86
N VAL A 87 -3.19 -8.07 -9.71
CA VAL A 87 -3.69 -9.40 -10.05
C VAL A 87 -3.61 -9.63 -11.56
N ARG A 88 -3.52 -10.89 -11.98
CA ARG A 88 -3.62 -11.28 -13.38
C ARG A 88 -4.97 -11.93 -13.60
N ASP A 89 -5.72 -11.50 -14.61
CA ASP A 89 -6.97 -12.15 -14.98
C ASP A 89 -6.75 -13.41 -15.83
N SER A 90 -7.83 -14.12 -16.15
CA SER A 90 -7.80 -15.36 -16.95
C SER A 90 -7.34 -15.16 -18.39
N LEU A 91 -7.38 -13.92 -18.90
CA LEU A 91 -6.93 -13.55 -20.24
C LEU A 91 -5.48 -13.01 -20.22
N GLY A 92 -4.86 -12.93 -19.04
CA GLY A 92 -3.47 -12.53 -18.86
C GLY A 92 -3.26 -11.02 -18.68
N PHE A 93 -4.31 -10.20 -18.60
CA PHE A 93 -4.21 -8.77 -18.34
C PHE A 93 -3.88 -8.49 -16.87
N ASN A 94 -3.11 -7.42 -16.64
CA ASN A 94 -2.83 -6.93 -15.30
C ASN A 94 -3.96 -6.02 -14.83
N LEU A 95 -4.63 -6.40 -13.77
CA LEU A 95 -5.65 -5.60 -13.10
C LEU A 95 -5.17 -5.23 -11.69
N TYR A 96 -5.86 -4.27 -11.10
CA TYR A 96 -5.69 -3.91 -9.70
C TYR A 96 -6.99 -4.19 -8.95
N ARG A 97 -6.91 -4.98 -7.88
CA ARG A 97 -8.04 -5.32 -7.02
C ARG A 97 -7.88 -4.62 -5.68
N TYR A 98 -8.89 -3.90 -5.23
CA TYR A 98 -8.94 -3.42 -3.86
C TYR A 98 -9.03 -4.62 -2.91
N VAL A 99 -8.12 -4.72 -1.94
CA VAL A 99 -8.06 -5.83 -0.96
C VAL A 99 -8.31 -5.38 0.47
N GLY A 100 -8.50 -4.08 0.68
CA GLY A 100 -8.80 -3.49 1.98
C GLY A 100 -7.96 -2.25 2.28
N THR A 101 -8.28 -1.64 3.42
CA THR A 101 -7.49 -0.57 4.02
C THR A 101 -6.78 -1.12 5.25
N PHE A 102 -5.48 -0.86 5.34
CA PHE A 102 -4.59 -1.44 6.32
C PHE A 102 -3.85 -0.36 7.11
N ARG A 103 -3.28 -0.74 8.25
CA ARG A 103 -2.34 0.07 9.03
C ARG A 103 -1.13 -0.76 9.40
N MET A 104 0.03 -0.11 9.44
CA MET A 104 1.25 -0.76 9.89
C MET A 104 1.15 -1.10 11.38
N ASN A 105 1.40 -2.35 11.74
CA ASN A 105 1.52 -2.81 13.11
C ASN A 105 3.00 -2.82 13.49
N ILE A 106 3.46 -1.69 14.02
CA ILE A 106 4.86 -1.50 14.43
C ILE A 106 5.29 -2.54 15.47
N ASN A 107 4.39 -2.92 16.38
CA ASN A 107 4.71 -3.83 17.48
C ASN A 107 4.93 -5.28 17.01
N GLU A 108 4.24 -5.70 15.94
CA GLU A 108 4.43 -7.02 15.33
C GLU A 108 5.44 -7.01 14.17
N SER A 109 5.92 -5.83 13.77
CA SER A 109 6.93 -5.71 12.70
C SER A 109 8.34 -5.94 13.26
N SER A 110 9.25 -6.40 12.39
CA SER A 110 10.66 -6.64 12.70
C SER A 110 11.57 -5.80 11.79
N ASP A 111 12.87 -6.05 11.81
CA ASP A 111 13.83 -5.38 10.91
C ASP A 111 13.83 -5.98 9.50
N THR A 112 13.28 -7.19 9.34
CA THR A 112 13.22 -7.90 8.06
C THR A 112 11.79 -8.01 7.53
N GLU A 113 10.78 -7.65 8.32
CA GLU A 113 9.37 -7.75 7.94
C GLU A 113 8.54 -6.58 8.45
N ILE A 114 7.60 -6.11 7.63
CA ILE A 114 6.55 -5.17 8.05
C ILE A 114 5.20 -5.90 8.03
N ILE A 115 4.48 -5.81 9.14
CA ILE A 115 3.11 -6.31 9.28
C ILE A 115 2.14 -5.16 9.10
N PHE A 116 1.13 -5.37 8.25
CA PHE A 116 0.01 -4.47 8.07
C PHE A 116 -1.29 -5.20 8.42
N ASP A 117 -2.04 -4.70 9.40
CA ASP A 117 -3.35 -5.25 9.76
C ASP A 117 -4.47 -4.53 8.99
N ARG A 118 -5.44 -5.30 8.48
CA ARG A 118 -6.63 -4.77 7.83
C ARG A 118 -7.52 -4.11 8.87
N VAL A 119 -7.85 -2.84 8.63
CA VAL A 119 -8.73 -2.05 9.49
C VAL A 119 -10.07 -1.74 8.84
N SER A 120 -10.22 -1.97 7.53
CA SER A 120 -11.48 -1.82 6.81
C SER A 120 -11.51 -2.66 5.53
N GLU A 121 -12.70 -3.11 5.16
CA GLU A 121 -13.02 -3.77 3.87
C GLU A 121 -13.67 -2.79 2.88
N GLU A 122 -13.87 -1.55 3.29
CA GLU A 122 -14.43 -0.46 2.50
C GLU A 122 -13.58 0.80 2.66
N GLU A 123 -13.46 1.61 1.62
CA GLU A 123 -12.83 2.92 1.70
C GLU A 123 -13.70 3.97 0.99
N LYS A 124 -13.87 5.12 1.64
CA LYS A 124 -14.60 6.23 1.03
C LYS A 124 -13.76 6.88 -0.06
N ILE A 125 -14.40 7.14 -1.20
CA ILE A 125 -13.85 7.95 -2.28
C ILE A 125 -13.58 9.37 -1.74
N ARG A 126 -12.43 9.94 -2.10
CA ARG A 126 -11.96 11.27 -1.66
C ARG A 126 -11.73 12.17 -2.86
N ILE A 127 -12.82 12.54 -3.52
CA ILE A 127 -12.77 13.51 -4.61
C ILE A 127 -12.95 14.89 -3.97
N LEU A 128 -12.00 15.79 -4.22
CA LEU A 128 -12.22 17.20 -3.93
C LEU A 128 -13.43 17.63 -4.74
N ALA A 129 -14.51 18.05 -4.07
CA ALA A 129 -15.65 18.65 -4.75
C ALA A 129 -15.09 19.75 -5.64
N SER A 130 -15.31 19.66 -6.95
CA SER A 130 -14.96 20.70 -7.88
C SER A 130 -15.69 21.97 -7.44
N GLY A 131 -15.00 22.83 -6.71
CA GLY A 131 -15.50 24.14 -6.33
C GLY A 131 -15.77 24.93 -7.60
N LYS A 132 -17.04 25.04 -7.97
CA LYS A 132 -17.54 26.16 -8.77
C LYS A 132 -17.73 27.32 -7.80
N TRP A 133 -17.00 28.41 -7.99
CA TRP A 133 -17.50 29.80 -7.97
C TRP A 133 -16.58 30.63 -8.86
#